data_AF-A0A2R5FFP8-F1
#
_entry.id   AF-A0A2R5FFP8-F1
#
_cell.length_a   1.000
_cell.length_b   1.000
_cell.length_c   1.000
_cell.angle_alpha   90.00
_cell.angle_beta   90.00
_cell.angle_gamma   90.00
#
_symmetry.space_group_name_H-M   'P 1'
#
loop_
_entity.id
_entity.type
_entity.pdbx_description
1 polymer ?
#
loop_
_entity_poly.entity_id
_entity_poly.type
_entity_poly.pdbx_seq_one_letter_code
_entity_poly.pdbx_strand_id
1 'polypeptide(L)'
;MKLTIVAAWQYAKKNFVFPRNIIFFGLALLLILGFSTAVNLLPLAQPAIAQVTPLSTTIPRFTVTAEFGRDRAGSDYSGFPIEPFASVCQQSCINDNRCSAYTYVRPGVQGASAVCYLKTIAPASTPNSCCVSGVKL
;
A
#
# COMPACT_ATOMS: atom_id res chain seq x y z
N MET A 1 -44.59 -12.43 4.39
CA MET A 1 -43.39 -12.60 5.24
C MET A 1 -42.22 -11.88 4.58
N LYS A 2 -41.97 -10.62 4.97
CA LYS A 2 -40.77 -9.83 4.57
C LYS A 2 -40.13 -9.40 5.89
N LEU A 3 -39.15 -10.17 6.37
CA LEU A 3 -38.42 -9.85 7.59
C LEU A 3 -37.38 -8.76 7.32
N THR A 4 -37.46 -7.71 8.13
CA THR A 4 -36.74 -6.44 8.08
C THR A 4 -35.34 -6.56 8.67
N ILE A 5 -34.32 -6.78 7.84
CA ILE A 5 -32.90 -6.82 8.26
C ILE A 5 -32.33 -5.39 8.43
N VAL A 6 -33.01 -4.37 7.92
CA VAL A 6 -32.53 -2.98 7.90
C VAL A 6 -32.57 -2.30 9.27
N ALA A 7 -33.48 -2.72 10.16
CA ALA A 7 -33.68 -2.09 11.47
C ALA A 7 -32.59 -2.39 12.51
N ALA A 8 -31.84 -3.50 12.34
CA ALA A 8 -30.84 -3.93 13.33
C ALA A 8 -29.55 -3.08 13.30
N TRP A 9 -29.14 -2.58 12.13
CA TRP A 9 -27.91 -1.77 12.01
C TRP A 9 -28.06 -0.34 12.54
N GLN A 10 -29.28 0.20 12.59
CA GLN A 10 -29.51 1.55 13.10
C GLN A 10 -29.44 1.63 14.63
N TYR A 11 -29.64 0.52 15.35
CA TYR A 11 -29.55 0.48 16.81
C TYR A 11 -28.09 0.47 17.32
N ALA A 12 -27.16 -0.16 16.58
CA ALA A 12 -25.78 -0.35 17.02
C ALA A 12 -24.90 0.94 16.99
N LYS A 13 -25.29 1.99 16.26
CA LYS A 13 -24.52 3.25 16.20
C LYS A 13 -24.78 4.22 17.36
N LYS A 14 -25.88 4.06 18.12
CA LYS A 14 -26.30 5.09 19.10
C LYS A 14 -25.64 5.00 20.47
N ASN A 15 -24.95 3.90 20.81
CA ASN A 15 -24.39 3.68 22.14
C ASN A 15 -22.86 3.65 22.22
N PHE A 16 -22.13 3.96 21.15
CA PHE A 16 -20.68 4.09 21.22
C PHE A 16 -20.28 5.51 21.63
N VAL A 17 -20.51 5.82 22.91
CA VAL A 17 -20.01 7.03 23.57
C VAL A 17 -18.53 6.79 23.86
N PHE A 18 -17.65 7.45 23.12
CA PHE A 18 -16.21 7.49 23.40
C PHE A 18 -16.00 8.43 24.61
N PRO A 19 -15.53 7.95 25.79
CA PRO A 19 -15.27 8.84 26.91
C PRO A 19 -14.01 9.67 26.65
N ARG A 20 -14.21 10.98 26.45
CA ARG A 20 -13.21 12.04 26.16
C ARG A 20 -12.28 12.37 27.35
N ASN A 21 -11.95 11.43 28.23
CA ASN A 21 -11.30 11.75 29.52
C ASN A 21 -10.23 10.74 30.02
N ILE A 22 -9.76 9.80 29.18
CA ILE A 22 -8.71 8.83 29.56
C ILE A 22 -7.28 9.43 29.53
N ILE A 23 -7.08 10.62 28.95
CA ILE A 23 -5.73 11.18 28.72
C ILE A 23 -5.16 11.90 29.97
N PHE A 24 -5.97 12.31 30.95
CA PHE A 24 -5.50 13.18 32.04
C PHE A 24 -5.00 12.49 33.33
N PHE A 25 -5.24 11.19 33.52
CA PHE A 25 -4.80 10.49 34.75
C PHE A 25 -3.39 9.89 34.67
N GLY A 26 -2.78 9.83 33.48
CA GLY A 26 -1.46 9.21 33.29
C GLY A 26 -0.27 10.08 33.72
N LEU A 27 -0.41 11.42 33.72
CA LEU A 27 0.71 12.33 34.00
C LEU A 27 0.95 12.57 35.51
N ALA A 28 -0.06 12.33 36.34
CA ALA A 28 0.03 12.52 37.79
C ALA A 28 0.69 11.33 38.51
N LEU A 29 0.69 10.13 37.93
CA LEU A 29 1.30 8.94 38.54
C LEU A 29 2.82 8.84 38.31
N LEU A 30 3.35 9.55 37.29
CA LEU A 30 4.79 9.58 36.99
C LEU A 30 5.60 10.56 37.86
N LEU A 31 4.95 11.39 38.67
CA LEU A 31 5.63 12.34 39.57
C LEU A 31 5.78 11.82 41.01
N ILE A 32 5.11 10.72 41.38
CA ILE A 32 5.08 10.18 42.75
C ILE A 32 5.92 8.91 42.94
N LEU A 33 6.34 8.25 41.85
CA LEU A 33 7.29 7.14 41.91
C LEU A 33 8.64 7.65 41.46
N GLY A 34 9.44 8.06 42.46
CA GLY A 34 10.75 8.68 42.32
C GLY A 34 11.58 8.15 41.16
N PHE A 35 12.01 9.09 40.33
CA PHE A 35 13.16 8.96 39.45
C PHE A 35 14.39 8.63 40.30
N SER A 36 14.60 7.35 40.61
CA SER A 36 15.89 6.88 41.12
C SER A 36 16.88 6.95 39.98
N THR A 37 17.66 8.03 39.99
CA THR A 37 18.95 8.13 39.33
C THR A 37 19.83 6.95 39.76
N ALA A 38 20.35 6.22 38.78
CA ALA A 38 21.50 5.29 38.82
C ALA A 38 21.14 3.90 38.28
N VAL A 39 20.95 3.80 36.96
CA VAL A 39 21.43 2.60 36.26
C VAL A 39 22.89 2.86 35.91
N ASN A 40 23.73 2.26 36.75
CA ASN A 40 25.17 2.24 36.66
C ASN A 40 25.64 1.86 35.25
N LEU A 41 26.63 2.60 34.76
CA LEU A 41 27.47 2.24 33.62
C LEU A 41 28.29 1.00 34.02
N LEU A 42 27.81 -0.19 33.66
CA LEU A 42 28.69 -1.34 33.48
C LEU A 42 28.91 -1.53 31.97
N PRO A 43 30.16 -1.42 31.47
CA PRO A 43 30.45 -1.83 30.12
C PRO A 43 30.43 -3.36 30.10
N LEU A 44 29.29 -3.93 29.70
CA LEU A 44 29.34 -5.28 29.15
C LEU A 44 30.17 -5.19 27.89
N ALA A 45 31.40 -5.68 28.01
CA ALA A 45 32.26 -6.04 26.91
C ALA A 45 31.40 -6.69 25.82
N GLN A 46 31.17 -5.94 24.74
CA GLN A 46 30.56 -6.48 23.56
C GLN A 46 31.49 -7.59 23.07
N PRO A 47 31.05 -8.85 22.93
CA PRO A 47 31.80 -9.78 22.11
C PRO A 47 31.90 -9.11 20.74
N ALA A 48 33.11 -9.06 20.19
CA ALA A 48 33.35 -8.49 18.87
C ALA A 48 32.30 -9.03 17.91
N ILE A 49 31.32 -8.20 17.59
CA ILE A 49 30.33 -8.47 16.56
C ILE A 49 31.19 -8.43 15.31
N ALA A 50 31.55 -9.62 14.82
CA ALA A 50 32.13 -9.79 13.50
C ALA A 50 31.30 -8.91 12.58
N GLN A 51 31.96 -7.92 11.97
CA GLN A 51 31.31 -6.95 11.11
C GLN A 51 30.61 -7.74 10.02
N VAL A 52 29.29 -7.93 10.16
CA VAL A 52 28.44 -8.19 9.00
C VAL A 52 28.61 -6.94 8.16
N THR A 53 29.54 -7.01 7.22
CA THR A 53 29.67 -6.04 6.14
C THR A 53 28.24 -5.79 5.67
N PRO A 54 27.73 -4.55 5.70
CA PRO A 54 26.44 -4.30 5.10
C PRO A 54 26.58 -4.81 3.68
N LEU A 55 25.85 -5.87 3.34
CA LEU A 55 25.68 -6.23 1.95
C LEU A 55 25.08 -4.98 1.36
N SER A 56 25.89 -4.25 0.59
CA SER A 56 25.43 -3.17 -0.25
C SER A 56 24.61 -3.84 -1.35
N THR A 57 23.43 -4.35 -0.97
CA THR A 57 22.40 -4.69 -1.90
C THR A 57 21.90 -3.35 -2.39
N THR A 58 22.47 -2.87 -3.49
CA THR A 58 21.82 -1.86 -4.31
C THR A 58 20.55 -2.51 -4.85
N ILE A 59 19.50 -2.58 -4.03
CA ILE A 59 18.19 -3.00 -4.49
C ILE A 59 17.78 -1.94 -5.49
N PRO A 60 17.56 -2.30 -6.77
CA PRO A 60 17.01 -1.35 -7.72
C PRO A 60 15.62 -0.94 -7.21
N ARG A 61 15.52 0.30 -6.72
CA ARG A 61 14.24 0.88 -6.34
C ARG A 61 13.64 1.47 -7.60
N PHE A 62 12.77 0.71 -8.23
CA PHE A 62 11.95 1.22 -9.32
C PHE A 62 10.83 2.08 -8.75
N THR A 63 10.64 3.26 -9.33
CA THR A 63 9.48 4.11 -9.01
C THR A 63 8.42 3.87 -10.06
N VAL A 64 7.22 3.46 -9.66
CA VAL A 64 6.14 3.22 -10.60
C VAL A 64 5.04 4.27 -10.42
N THR A 65 4.74 5.01 -11.48
CA THR A 65 3.72 6.06 -11.48
C THR A 65 2.31 5.49 -11.65
N ALA A 66 1.30 6.31 -11.34
CA ALA A 66 -0.11 5.99 -11.61
C ALA A 66 -0.82 7.22 -12.20
N GLU A 67 -1.34 7.04 -13.41
CA GLU A 67 -2.04 8.03 -14.23
C GLU A 67 -3.52 7.63 -14.35
N PHE A 68 -4.38 8.27 -13.56
CA PHE A 68 -5.82 7.97 -13.58
C PHE A 68 -6.52 8.58 -14.80
N GLY A 69 -7.42 7.82 -15.41
CA GLY A 69 -8.16 8.28 -16.60
C GLY A 69 -7.24 8.45 -17.80
N ARG A 70 -6.16 7.65 -17.86
CA ARG A 70 -5.17 7.66 -18.94
C ARG A 70 -4.92 6.25 -19.43
N ASP A 71 -4.79 6.14 -20.74
CA ASP A 71 -4.34 4.95 -21.43
C ASP A 71 -2.97 5.20 -22.07
N ARG A 72 -2.15 4.16 -22.18
CA ARG A 72 -0.84 4.19 -22.84
C ARG A 72 -0.80 3.09 -23.90
N ALA A 73 -1.76 3.12 -24.83
CA ALA A 73 -2.03 2.03 -25.77
C ALA A 73 -0.80 1.56 -26.58
N GLY A 74 -0.71 0.24 -26.78
CA GLY A 74 0.33 -0.41 -27.57
C GLY A 74 1.54 -0.88 -26.76
N SER A 75 2.49 -1.52 -27.45
CA SER A 75 3.68 -2.16 -26.84
C SER A 75 3.36 -3.23 -25.78
N ASP A 76 2.15 -3.75 -25.77
CA ASP A 76 1.70 -4.81 -24.86
C ASP A 76 2.39 -6.13 -25.20
N TYR A 77 3.07 -6.73 -24.23
CA TYR A 77 3.62 -8.09 -24.38
C TYR A 77 2.86 -9.13 -23.56
N SER A 78 1.99 -8.68 -22.66
CA SER A 78 1.17 -9.54 -21.82
C SER A 78 -0.14 -8.83 -21.50
N GLY A 79 -1.24 -9.60 -21.52
CA GLY A 79 -2.58 -9.15 -21.19
C GLY A 79 -3.32 -10.25 -20.45
N PHE A 80 -3.79 -9.99 -19.23
CA PHE A 80 -4.44 -11.01 -18.40
C PHE A 80 -5.49 -10.41 -17.46
N PRO A 81 -6.54 -11.19 -17.12
CA PRO A 81 -7.56 -10.74 -16.18
C PRO A 81 -7.00 -10.65 -14.75
N ILE A 82 -7.44 -9.64 -14.01
CA ILE A 82 -7.07 -9.42 -12.61
C ILE A 82 -8.28 -8.97 -11.78
N GLU A 83 -8.11 -8.98 -10.47
CA GLU A 83 -9.02 -8.29 -9.54
C GLU A 83 -9.11 -6.78 -9.89
N PRO A 84 -10.24 -6.11 -9.57
CA PRO A 84 -10.53 -4.74 -10.01
C PRO A 84 -9.74 -3.65 -9.24
N PHE A 85 -8.44 -3.87 -9.06
CA PHE A 85 -7.52 -3.00 -8.36
C PHE A 85 -6.30 -2.72 -9.25
N ALA A 86 -6.13 -1.45 -9.66
CA ALA A 86 -5.01 -1.03 -10.50
C ALA A 86 -3.62 -1.33 -9.87
N SER A 87 -3.55 -1.37 -8.53
CA SER A 87 -2.33 -1.73 -7.78
C SER A 87 -1.83 -3.14 -8.09
N VAL A 88 -2.71 -4.07 -8.45
CA VAL A 88 -2.32 -5.44 -8.85
C VAL A 88 -1.55 -5.40 -10.17
N CYS A 89 -2.01 -4.59 -11.13
CA CYS A 89 -1.31 -4.41 -12.40
C CYS A 89 0.01 -3.65 -12.22
N GLN A 90 0.01 -2.64 -11.35
CA GLN A 90 1.23 -1.91 -10.96
C GLN A 90 2.27 -2.84 -10.36
N GLN A 91 1.89 -3.69 -9.39
CA GLN A 91 2.78 -4.64 -8.74
C GLN A 91 3.31 -5.70 -9.71
N SER A 92 2.47 -6.15 -10.64
CA SER A 92 2.89 -7.06 -11.71
C SER A 92 4.01 -6.44 -12.56
N CYS A 93 3.91 -5.15 -12.88
CA CYS A 93 4.97 -4.42 -13.58
C CYS A 93 6.23 -4.22 -12.74
N ILE A 94 6.10 -3.95 -11.44
CA ILE A 94 7.25 -3.86 -10.52
C ILE A 94 8.05 -5.16 -10.51
N ASN A 95 7.35 -6.29 -10.46
CA ASN A 95 7.94 -7.62 -10.33
C ASN A 95 8.49 -8.19 -11.65
N ASP A 96 8.19 -7.57 -12.80
CA ASP A 96 8.70 -8.00 -14.12
C ASP A 96 9.77 -7.01 -14.64
N ASN A 97 10.98 -7.50 -14.87
CA ASN A 97 12.09 -6.70 -15.40
C ASN A 97 11.87 -6.23 -16.85
N ARG A 98 11.00 -6.91 -17.62
CA ARG A 98 10.65 -6.52 -18.99
C ARG A 98 9.62 -5.39 -19.03
N CYS A 99 8.95 -5.11 -17.92
CA CYS A 99 7.91 -4.10 -17.86
C CYS A 99 8.50 -2.70 -17.75
N SER A 100 8.15 -1.83 -18.70
CA SER A 100 8.42 -0.39 -18.63
C SER A 100 7.16 0.43 -18.37
N ALA A 101 5.97 -0.10 -18.68
CA ALA A 101 4.70 0.53 -18.38
C ALA A 101 3.59 -0.50 -18.22
N TYR A 102 2.50 -0.09 -17.58
CA TYR A 102 1.30 -0.91 -17.47
C TYR A 102 0.04 -0.10 -17.78
N THR A 103 -1.02 -0.80 -18.14
CA THR A 103 -2.38 -0.24 -18.23
C THR A 103 -3.34 -1.22 -17.56
N TYR A 104 -4.02 -0.74 -16.53
CA TYR A 104 -5.20 -1.37 -15.94
C TYR A 104 -6.45 -0.86 -16.66
N VAL A 105 -7.24 -1.78 -17.20
CA VAL A 105 -8.55 -1.52 -17.78
C VAL A 105 -9.62 -1.94 -16.77
N ARG A 106 -10.57 -1.03 -16.48
CA ARG A 106 -11.67 -1.29 -15.55
C ARG A 106 -12.56 -2.46 -16.01
N PRO A 107 -13.17 -3.21 -15.08
CA PRO A 107 -14.23 -4.15 -15.40
C PRO A 107 -15.36 -3.48 -16.18
N GLY A 108 -15.99 -4.23 -17.07
CA GLY A 108 -17.09 -3.78 -17.92
C GLY A 108 -16.65 -3.11 -19.23
N VAL A 109 -15.35 -2.80 -19.41
CA VAL A 109 -14.86 -2.16 -20.64
C VAL A 109 -14.54 -3.21 -21.72
N GLN A 110 -13.79 -4.26 -21.36
CA GLN A 110 -13.38 -5.34 -22.27
C GLN A 110 -13.94 -6.71 -21.88
N GLY A 111 -14.68 -6.78 -20.77
CA GLY A 111 -15.23 -8.00 -20.19
C GLY A 111 -15.70 -7.76 -18.77
N ALA A 112 -16.25 -8.79 -18.12
CA ALA A 112 -16.74 -8.69 -16.74
C ALA A 112 -15.61 -8.46 -15.71
N SER A 113 -14.39 -8.90 -16.01
CA SER A 113 -13.20 -8.74 -15.17
C SER A 113 -12.38 -7.52 -15.59
N ALA A 114 -11.56 -7.00 -14.68
CA ALA A 114 -10.52 -6.04 -15.06
C ALA A 114 -9.41 -6.74 -15.85
N VAL A 115 -8.73 -6.00 -16.71
CA VAL A 115 -7.62 -6.52 -17.52
C VAL A 115 -6.37 -5.71 -17.25
N CYS A 116 -5.25 -6.40 -17.00
CA CYS A 116 -3.94 -5.80 -16.89
C CYS A 116 -3.16 -6.03 -18.18
N TYR A 117 -2.58 -4.97 -18.72
CA TYR A 117 -1.65 -5.03 -19.83
C TYR A 117 -0.27 -4.54 -19.41
N LEU A 118 0.75 -5.39 -19.59
CA LEU A 118 2.15 -5.04 -19.33
C LEU A 118 2.86 -4.73 -20.65
N LYS A 119 3.69 -3.69 -20.64
CA LYS A 119 4.28 -3.10 -21.84
C LYS A 119 5.81 -3.06 -21.79
N THR A 120 6.46 -3.35 -22.91
CA THR A 120 7.93 -3.38 -23.04
C THR A 120 8.54 -1.99 -23.14
N ILE A 121 7.74 -1.01 -23.55
CA ILE A 121 8.09 0.40 -23.66
C ILE A 121 6.96 1.17 -22.97
N ALA A 122 7.15 2.45 -22.66
CA ALA A 122 6.11 3.34 -22.16
C ALA A 122 5.54 4.24 -23.29
N PRO A 123 4.46 3.84 -24.01
CA PRO A 123 3.84 4.66 -25.06
C PRO A 123 3.31 5.98 -24.52
N ALA A 124 2.95 6.94 -25.37
CA ALA A 124 2.41 8.22 -24.92
C ALA A 124 1.11 8.07 -24.10
N SER A 125 0.92 8.92 -23.09
CA SER A 125 -0.28 8.94 -22.23
C SER A 125 -1.43 9.72 -22.88
N THR A 126 -2.50 9.03 -23.22
CA THR A 126 -3.72 9.60 -23.83
C THR A 126 -4.88 9.63 -22.83
N PRO A 127 -5.75 10.66 -22.85
CA PRO A 127 -6.96 10.69 -22.03
C PRO A 127 -7.90 9.53 -22.35
N ASN A 128 -8.20 8.70 -21.35
CA ASN A 128 -9.17 7.63 -21.45
C ASN A 128 -9.70 7.20 -20.06
N SER A 129 -10.97 7.46 -19.78
CA SER A 129 -11.59 7.23 -18.46
C SER A 129 -11.69 5.75 -18.06
N CYS A 130 -11.53 4.82 -19.02
CA CYS A 130 -11.55 3.39 -18.76
C CYS A 130 -10.43 2.92 -17.84
N CYS A 131 -9.35 3.69 -17.75
CA CYS A 131 -8.05 3.09 -17.52
C CYS A 131 -7.23 3.85 -16.49
N VAL A 132 -6.34 3.10 -15.85
CA VAL A 132 -5.27 3.64 -15.00
C VAL A 132 -3.97 3.08 -15.55
N SER A 133 -3.09 3.94 -16.00
CA SER A 133 -1.80 3.52 -16.56
C SER A 133 -0.65 3.96 -15.68
N GLY A 134 0.56 3.50 -15.95
CA GLY A 134 1.75 3.93 -15.22
C GLY A 134 3.03 3.54 -15.90
N VAL A 135 4.14 4.15 -15.49
CA VAL A 135 5.49 3.94 -16.03
C VAL A 135 6.40 3.50 -14.89
N LYS A 136 7.28 2.54 -15.17
CA LYS A 136 8.36 2.09 -14.28
C LYS A 136 9.64 2.86 -14.61
N LEU A 137 10.06 3.72 -13.69
CA LEU A 137 11.26 4.55 -13.73
C LEU A 137 12.43 3.88 -13.02
#